data_AF-A0A913WSF4-F1
#
_entry.id   AF-A0A913WSF4-F1
#
_cell.length_a   1.000
_cell.length_b   1.000
_cell.length_c   1.000
_cell.angle_alpha   90.00
_cell.angle_beta   90.00
_cell.angle_gamma   90.00
#
_symmetry.space_group_name_H-M   'P 1'
#
loop_
_entity.id
_entity.type
_entity.pdbx_description
1 polymer ?
#
loop_
_entity_poly.entity_id
_entity_poly.type
_entity_poly.pdbx_seq_one_letter_code
_entity_poly.pdbx_strand_id
1 'polypeptide(L)'
;MVCCNRTDTWAKSLVTRDGIDKLFVVQLNRKPDRCISEQYEILVNNKPVPHQLTPNFCSPLCGSGGVYEWEQDGHSFMLMYSRLGILRMMRGYRLFIDGIDVDTGLEFRAFFRQRGLLHIGFGLLMFVIGLALLLVYFFGTTNAAFMYSGISLTTFGVVHLFIGAITYFRNRRQPQDIPNNYYSMQA
;
A
#
# COMPACT_ATOMS: atom_id res chain seq x y z
N MET A 1 -0.21 -8.62 -18.72
CA MET A 1 -0.44 -8.24 -17.31
C MET A 1 -1.92 -7.93 -17.18
N VAL A 2 -2.64 -8.65 -16.30
CA VAL A 2 -4.09 -8.44 -16.10
C VAL A 2 -4.29 -7.08 -15.44
N CYS A 3 -5.01 -6.18 -16.12
CA CYS A 3 -5.37 -4.87 -15.59
C CYS A 3 -6.56 -5.03 -14.65
N CYS A 4 -6.29 -5.28 -13.37
CA CYS A 4 -7.33 -5.47 -12.34
C CYS A 4 -7.92 -4.12 -11.92
N ASN A 5 -9.24 -4.09 -11.69
CA ASN A 5 -9.90 -2.98 -11.00
C ASN A 5 -9.28 -2.79 -9.62
N ARG A 6 -9.10 -1.52 -9.20
CA ARG A 6 -8.62 -1.18 -7.87
C ARG A 6 -9.56 -0.18 -7.22
N THR A 7 -10.00 -0.51 -6.02
CA THR A 7 -10.80 0.38 -5.19
C THR A 7 -9.99 0.77 -3.97
N ASP A 8 -9.83 2.06 -3.75
CA ASP A 8 -9.31 2.62 -2.50
C ASP A 8 -10.49 3.13 -1.68
N THR A 9 -10.45 2.99 -0.35
CA THR A 9 -11.56 3.38 0.53
C THR A 9 -11.02 4.05 1.78
N TRP A 10 -11.58 5.20 2.14
CA TRP A 10 -11.29 5.99 3.32
C TRP A 10 -12.58 6.15 4.14
N ALA A 11 -12.46 6.12 5.47
CA ALA A 11 -13.59 6.36 6.36
C ALA A 11 -13.15 7.26 7.51
N LYS A 12 -13.91 8.32 7.79
CA LYS A 12 -13.66 9.23 8.92
C LYS A 12 -14.98 9.80 9.45
N SER A 13 -15.11 9.85 10.77
CA SER A 13 -16.21 10.55 11.44
C SER A 13 -15.91 12.03 11.52
N LEU A 14 -16.86 12.87 11.13
CA LEU A 14 -16.74 14.32 11.15
C LEU A 14 -18.02 14.93 11.74
N VAL A 15 -17.85 15.98 12.54
CA VAL A 15 -18.97 16.76 13.08
C VAL A 15 -19.41 17.78 12.04
N THR A 16 -20.62 17.65 11.51
CA THR A 16 -21.16 18.59 10.52
C THR A 16 -21.47 19.95 11.14
N ARG A 17 -21.74 20.97 10.31
CA ARG A 17 -22.16 22.31 10.78
C ARG A 17 -23.36 22.28 11.73
N ASP A 18 -24.21 21.26 11.64
CA ASP A 18 -25.36 21.04 12.52
C ASP A 18 -24.99 20.44 13.91
N GLY A 19 -23.70 20.21 14.19
CA GLY A 19 -23.22 19.61 15.43
C GLY A 19 -23.43 18.09 15.51
N ILE A 20 -23.80 17.44 14.41
CA ILE A 20 -24.06 16.00 14.34
C ILE A 20 -22.81 15.28 13.84
N ASP A 21 -22.38 14.24 14.55
CA ASP A 21 -21.30 13.36 14.09
C ASP A 21 -21.81 12.46 12.96
N LYS A 22 -21.21 12.55 11.78
CA LYS A 22 -21.52 11.73 10.61
C LYS A 22 -20.28 11.01 10.12
N LEU A 23 -20.44 9.72 9.80
CA LEU A 23 -19.41 8.93 9.17
C LEU A 23 -19.37 9.23 7.66
N PHE A 24 -18.23 9.69 7.17
CA PHE A 24 -17.95 9.85 5.75
C PHE A 24 -17.11 8.70 5.25
N VAL A 25 -17.66 7.93 4.31
CA VAL A 25 -16.97 6.86 3.59
C VAL A 25 -16.71 7.32 2.16
N VAL A 26 -15.45 7.56 1.82
CA VAL A 26 -15.01 7.95 0.48
C VAL A 26 -14.42 6.72 -0.21
N GLN A 27 -14.87 6.41 -1.42
CA GLN A 27 -14.35 5.33 -2.24
C GLN A 27 -13.86 5.90 -3.57
N LEU A 28 -12.67 5.47 -4.00
CA LEU A 28 -12.13 5.76 -5.31
C LEU A 28 -12.07 4.45 -6.11
N ASN A 29 -12.99 4.30 -7.05
CA ASN A 29 -13.00 3.21 -8.00
C ASN A 29 -12.13 3.58 -9.20
N ARG A 30 -11.12 2.76 -9.47
CA ARG A 30 -10.23 2.89 -10.64
C ARG A 30 -10.52 1.75 -11.59
N LYS A 31 -11.14 2.09 -12.72
CA LYS A 31 -11.45 1.16 -13.81
C LYS A 31 -10.40 1.38 -14.90
N PRO A 32 -9.49 0.42 -15.14
CA PRO A 32 -8.51 0.55 -16.21
C PRO A 32 -9.22 0.46 -17.56
N ASP A 33 -9.07 1.48 -18.40
CA ASP A 33 -9.50 1.48 -19.79
C ASP A 33 -8.29 1.17 -20.68
N ARG A 34 -8.25 -0.06 -21.20
CA ARG A 34 -7.23 -0.56 -22.14
C ARG A 34 -5.77 -0.39 -21.67
N CYS A 35 -5.54 -0.37 -20.35
CA CYS A 35 -4.24 -0.32 -19.68
C CYS A 35 -3.38 0.95 -19.94
N ILE A 36 -3.92 1.96 -20.64
CA ILE A 36 -3.25 3.25 -20.93
C ILE A 36 -3.97 4.39 -20.21
N SER A 37 -5.30 4.31 -20.10
CA SER A 37 -6.13 5.28 -19.42
C SER A 37 -6.76 4.63 -18.18
N GLU A 38 -6.95 5.41 -17.13
CA GLU A 38 -7.67 5.00 -15.93
C GLU A 38 -8.90 5.90 -15.82
N GLN A 39 -10.09 5.28 -15.79
CA GLN A 39 -11.33 5.98 -15.44
C GLN A 39 -11.48 5.97 -13.93
N TYR A 40 -11.78 7.15 -13.39
CA TYR A 40 -12.02 7.34 -11.96
C TYR A 40 -13.51 7.46 -11.70
N GLU A 41 -13.93 6.98 -10.54
CA GLU A 41 -15.27 7.19 -10.00
C GLU A 41 -15.11 7.39 -8.49
N ILE A 42 -15.45 8.60 -8.01
CA ILE A 42 -15.44 8.94 -6.59
C ILE A 42 -16.85 8.79 -6.03
N LEU A 43 -17.00 7.94 -5.01
CA LEU A 43 -18.24 7.77 -4.27
C LEU A 43 -18.04 8.29 -2.84
N VAL A 44 -18.96 9.12 -2.36
CA VAL A 44 -19.02 9.54 -0.95
C VAL A 44 -20.32 9.02 -0.38
N ASN A 45 -20.26 8.16 0.63
CA ASN A 45 -21.41 7.47 1.21
C ASN A 45 -22.29 6.80 0.12
N ASN A 46 -21.64 6.10 -0.81
CA ASN A 46 -22.23 5.45 -1.99
C ASN A 46 -22.91 6.38 -3.01
N LYS A 47 -22.78 7.70 -2.88
CA LYS A 47 -23.28 8.67 -3.85
C LYS A 47 -22.13 9.15 -4.74
N PRO A 48 -22.26 9.09 -6.08
CA PRO A 48 -21.24 9.59 -6.98
C PRO A 48 -21.13 11.10 -6.85
N VAL A 49 -19.91 11.58 -6.66
CA VAL A 49 -19.59 13.01 -6.66
C VAL A 49 -19.07 13.37 -8.05
N PRO A 50 -19.59 14.45 -8.68
CA PRO A 50 -19.11 14.87 -9.98
C PRO A 50 -17.65 15.32 -9.86
N HIS A 51 -16.73 14.52 -10.39
CA HIS A 51 -15.31 14.82 -10.34
C HIS A 51 -14.71 15.05 -11.73
N GLN A 52 -13.72 15.92 -11.78
CA GLN A 52 -12.86 16.11 -12.94
C GLN A 52 -11.42 15.75 -12.57
N LEU A 53 -11.21 14.53 -12.07
CA LEU A 53 -9.86 13.96 -11.96
C LEU A 53 -9.25 13.92 -13.36
N THR A 54 -8.49 14.96 -13.69
CA THR A 54 -7.81 15.07 -14.97
C THR A 54 -6.51 14.26 -14.94
N PRO A 55 -6.18 13.52 -16.01
CA PRO A 55 -4.90 12.85 -16.10
C PRO A 55 -3.78 13.90 -16.17
N ASN A 56 -2.92 13.98 -15.14
CA ASN A 56 -1.77 14.88 -15.14
C ASN A 56 -0.72 14.42 -16.15
N PHE A 57 -0.49 15.26 -17.15
CA PHE A 57 0.38 15.01 -18.29
C PHE A 57 1.87 15.13 -17.97
N CYS A 58 2.24 15.77 -16.85
CA CYS A 58 3.61 16.19 -16.59
C CYS A 58 4.38 15.28 -15.61
N SER A 59 4.28 13.96 -15.76
CA SER A 59 5.09 13.09 -14.90
C SER A 59 5.50 11.72 -15.45
N PRO A 60 6.81 11.49 -15.57
CA PRO A 60 7.59 11.73 -16.79
C PRO A 60 7.26 10.77 -17.96
N LEU A 61 6.25 9.89 -17.86
CA LEU A 61 5.89 8.92 -18.92
C LEU A 61 4.40 8.55 -18.83
N CYS A 62 3.50 9.51 -19.09
CA CYS A 62 2.04 9.32 -19.21
C CYS A 62 1.42 8.43 -18.11
N GLY A 63 1.32 8.93 -16.88
CA GLY A 63 0.79 8.15 -15.76
C GLY A 63 -0.04 8.99 -14.81
N SER A 64 -1.19 8.43 -14.44
CA SER A 64 -2.19 8.95 -13.52
C SER A 64 -1.61 9.71 -12.33
N GLY A 65 -1.98 10.99 -12.27
CA GLY A 65 -1.78 11.89 -11.15
C GLY A 65 -2.81 12.98 -11.30
N GLY A 66 -3.37 13.44 -10.20
CA GLY A 66 -4.40 14.48 -10.19
C GLY A 66 -4.62 14.89 -8.76
N VAL A 67 -4.97 16.16 -8.56
CA VAL A 67 -5.50 16.66 -7.30
C VAL A 67 -6.95 17.00 -7.59
N TYR A 68 -7.85 16.49 -6.76
CA TYR A 68 -9.27 16.80 -6.85
C TYR A 68 -9.75 17.30 -5.50
N GLU A 69 -10.35 18.47 -5.50
CA GLU A 69 -10.85 19.14 -4.31
C GLU A 69 -12.35 19.34 -4.43
N TRP A 70 -13.07 19.09 -3.34
CA TRP A 70 -14.50 19.39 -3.25
C TRP A 70 -14.86 19.77 -1.81
N GLU A 71 -15.97 20.48 -1.65
CA GLU A 71 -16.50 20.84 -0.32
C GLU A 71 -17.80 20.07 -0.07
N GLN A 72 -17.94 19.50 1.12
CA GLN A 72 -19.16 18.80 1.52
C GLN A 72 -19.42 18.97 3.02
N ASP A 73 -20.66 19.32 3.37
CA ASP A 73 -21.12 19.51 4.75
C ASP A 73 -20.23 20.48 5.59
N GLY A 74 -19.56 21.42 4.91
CA GLY A 74 -18.69 22.42 5.50
C GLY A 74 -17.25 22.00 5.72
N HIS A 75 -16.86 20.82 5.24
CA HIS A 75 -15.48 20.33 5.24
C HIS A 75 -14.90 20.35 3.82
N SER A 76 -13.61 20.67 3.73
CA SER A 76 -12.85 20.62 2.48
C SER A 76 -12.22 19.23 2.32
N PHE A 77 -12.53 18.55 1.22
CA PHE A 77 -11.97 17.26 0.87
C PHE A 77 -10.99 17.44 -0.29
N MET A 78 -9.84 16.79 -0.19
CA MET A 78 -8.81 16.82 -1.22
C MET A 78 -8.27 15.42 -1.46
N LEU A 79 -8.36 14.92 -2.69
CA LEU A 79 -7.80 13.65 -3.11
C LEU A 79 -6.57 13.93 -3.97
N MET A 80 -5.39 13.47 -3.52
CA MET A 80 -4.12 13.70 -4.21
C MET A 80 -3.39 12.39 -4.47
N TYR A 81 -2.86 12.23 -5.69
CA TYR A 81 -1.97 11.11 -5.99
C TYR A 81 -0.59 11.27 -5.32
N SER A 82 -0.21 10.30 -4.48
CA SER A 82 1.10 10.24 -3.84
C SER A 82 2.02 9.22 -4.51
N ARG A 83 3.25 9.66 -4.77
CA ARG A 83 4.34 8.83 -5.33
C ARG A 83 5.28 8.25 -4.28
N LEU A 84 4.93 8.29 -2.98
CA LEU A 84 5.72 7.64 -1.94
C LEU A 84 5.66 6.11 -2.07
N GLY A 85 6.40 5.56 -3.04
CA GLY A 85 6.46 4.13 -3.32
C GLY A 85 7.41 3.79 -4.46
N ILE A 86 8.37 2.91 -4.20
CA ILE A 86 9.38 2.45 -5.18
C ILE A 86 8.74 1.60 -6.31
N LEU A 87 7.68 0.84 -6.02
CA LEU A 87 6.97 0.01 -7.00
C LEU A 87 5.65 0.67 -7.43
N ARG A 88 5.24 0.49 -8.70
CA ARG A 88 3.96 0.98 -9.23
C ARG A 88 2.72 0.48 -8.46
N MET A 89 2.84 -0.68 -7.80
CA MET A 89 1.77 -1.24 -6.95
C MET A 89 1.68 -0.55 -5.57
N MET A 90 2.66 0.28 -5.23
CA MET A 90 2.75 1.03 -3.97
C MET A 90 2.48 2.53 -4.15
N ARG A 91 2.12 2.97 -5.37
CA ARG A 91 1.66 4.33 -5.63
C ARG A 91 0.14 4.38 -5.47
N GLY A 92 -0.39 5.40 -4.81
CA GLY A 92 -1.80 5.46 -4.42
C GLY A 92 -2.30 6.88 -4.23
N TYR A 93 -3.61 7.03 -4.14
CA TYR A 93 -4.24 8.29 -3.79
C TYR A 93 -4.28 8.45 -2.27
N ARG A 94 -4.22 9.70 -1.80
CA ARG A 94 -4.38 10.10 -0.40
C ARG A 94 -5.56 11.04 -0.30
N LEU A 95 -6.34 10.91 0.77
CA LEU A 95 -7.48 11.77 1.05
C LEU A 95 -7.13 12.67 2.22
N PHE A 96 -7.26 13.98 2.02
CA PHE A 96 -7.14 14.99 3.06
C PHE A 96 -8.54 15.56 3.33
N ILE A 97 -8.86 15.76 4.60
CA ILE A 97 -10.08 16.44 5.03
C ILE A 97 -9.65 17.59 5.94
N ASP A 98 -10.02 18.82 5.57
CA ASP A 98 -9.58 20.07 6.20
C ASP A 98 -8.06 20.19 6.31
N GLY A 99 -7.37 19.72 5.27
CA GLY A 99 -5.91 19.68 5.23
C GLY A 99 -5.27 18.58 6.09
N ILE A 100 -6.05 17.75 6.77
CA ILE A 100 -5.56 16.63 7.59
C ILE A 100 -5.62 15.34 6.77
N ASP A 101 -4.48 14.64 6.65
CA ASP A 101 -4.41 13.33 5.98
C ASP A 101 -5.30 12.31 6.71
N VAL A 102 -6.29 11.78 5.99
CA VAL A 102 -7.16 10.72 6.46
C VAL A 102 -6.48 9.41 6.11
N ASP A 103 -5.48 9.11 6.92
CA ASP A 103 -4.67 7.92 6.71
C ASP A 103 -5.52 6.66 6.95
N THR A 104 -5.42 5.71 6.04
CA THR A 104 -6.32 4.53 6.02
C THR A 104 -5.86 3.40 6.94
N GLY A 105 -4.82 3.59 7.74
CA GLY A 105 -4.12 2.48 8.42
C GLY A 105 -3.48 1.47 7.45
N LEU A 106 -3.73 1.63 6.14
CA LEU A 106 -3.10 0.94 5.04
C LEU A 106 -1.61 1.31 4.97
N GLU A 107 -1.22 2.51 5.41
CA GLU A 107 0.20 2.92 5.46
C GLU A 107 0.99 2.10 6.47
N PHE A 108 0.52 1.90 7.71
CA PHE A 108 1.20 1.02 8.65
C PHE A 108 1.29 -0.41 8.11
N ARG A 109 0.21 -0.93 7.52
CA ARG A 109 0.18 -2.30 6.99
C ARG A 109 1.11 -2.49 5.79
N ALA A 110 1.12 -1.53 4.87
CA ALA A 110 2.03 -1.48 3.73
C ALA A 110 3.47 -1.24 4.15
N PHE A 111 3.71 -0.42 5.17
CA PHE A 111 5.01 -0.14 5.77
C PHE A 111 5.60 -1.36 6.48
N PHE A 112 4.79 -2.09 7.28
CA PHE A 112 5.22 -3.35 7.88
C PHE A 112 5.44 -4.45 6.83
N ARG A 113 4.62 -4.47 5.76
CA ARG A 113 4.85 -5.35 4.60
C ARG A 113 6.14 -5.00 3.85
N GLN A 114 6.45 -3.70 3.74
CA GLN A 114 7.69 -3.20 3.13
C GLN A 114 8.90 -3.58 3.98
N ARG A 115 8.83 -3.42 5.31
CA ARG A 115 9.87 -3.88 6.23
C ARG A 115 10.04 -5.40 6.16
N GLY A 116 8.94 -6.16 6.09
CA GLY A 116 8.99 -7.61 5.92
C GLY A 116 9.68 -8.04 4.62
N LEU A 117 9.34 -7.42 3.48
CA LEU A 117 10.00 -7.67 2.20
C LEU A 117 11.48 -7.27 2.20
N LEU A 118 11.85 -6.18 2.86
CA LEU A 118 13.25 -5.78 3.03
C LEU A 118 14.03 -6.80 3.86
N HIS A 119 13.48 -7.30 4.95
CA HIS A 119 14.09 -8.38 5.74
C HIS A 119 14.22 -9.68 4.94
N ILE A 120 13.21 -10.03 4.11
CA ILE A 120 13.29 -11.20 3.22
C ILE A 120 14.39 -11.01 2.18
N GLY A 121 14.43 -9.87 1.49
CA GLY A 121 15.43 -9.59 0.45
C GLY A 121 16.86 -9.56 1.00
N PHE A 122 17.06 -8.88 2.13
CA PHE A 122 18.34 -8.83 2.81
C PHE A 122 18.76 -10.21 3.34
N GLY A 123 17.82 -10.96 3.93
CA GLY A 123 18.07 -12.32 4.40
C GLY A 123 18.48 -13.27 3.28
N LEU A 124 17.81 -13.19 2.13
CA LEU A 124 18.13 -13.98 0.93
C LEU A 124 19.54 -13.67 0.41
N LEU A 125 19.91 -12.38 0.33
CA LEU A 125 21.23 -11.95 -0.10
C LEU A 125 22.33 -12.56 0.79
N MET A 126 22.19 -12.39 2.11
CA MET A 126 23.15 -12.91 3.09
C MET A 126 23.24 -14.45 3.05
N PHE A 127 22.10 -15.12 2.84
CA PHE A 127 22.05 -16.57 2.71
C PHE A 127 22.80 -17.06 1.46
N VAL A 128 22.60 -16.42 0.31
CA VAL A 128 23.30 -16.79 -0.95
C VAL A 128 24.80 -16.54 -0.83
N ILE A 129 25.22 -15.41 -0.24
CA ILE A 129 26.64 -15.12 -0.02
C ILE A 129 27.25 -16.16 0.94
N GLY A 130 26.57 -16.49 2.03
CA GLY A 130 27.03 -17.50 2.98
C GLY A 130 27.19 -18.89 2.35
N LEU A 131 26.23 -19.31 1.51
CA LEU A 131 26.33 -20.56 0.75
C LEU A 131 27.51 -20.54 -0.23
N ALA A 132 27.73 -19.44 -0.93
CA ALA A 132 28.87 -19.31 -1.84
C ALA A 132 30.21 -19.46 -1.09
N LEU A 133 30.35 -18.85 0.09
CA LEU A 133 31.56 -18.99 0.92
C LEU A 133 31.75 -20.42 1.43
N LEU A 134 30.67 -21.11 1.81
CA LEU A 134 30.73 -22.52 2.18
C LEU A 134 31.17 -23.40 1.00
N LEU A 135 30.64 -23.15 -0.20
CA LEU A 135 31.06 -23.87 -1.41
C LEU A 135 32.54 -23.63 -1.72
N VAL A 136 33.03 -22.39 -1.59
CA VAL A 136 34.45 -22.07 -1.75
C VAL A 136 35.31 -22.84 -0.74
N TYR A 137 34.87 -22.97 0.51
CA TYR A 137 35.57 -23.79 1.50
C TYR A 137 35.56 -25.28 1.11
N PHE A 138 34.40 -25.86 0.78
CA PHE A 138 34.32 -27.29 0.48
C PHE A 138 35.06 -27.70 -0.81
N PHE A 139 35.13 -26.83 -1.82
CA PHE A 139 35.65 -27.17 -3.14
C PHE A 139 36.92 -26.42 -3.55
N GLY A 140 37.31 -25.36 -2.84
CA GLY A 140 38.37 -24.45 -3.30
C GLY A 140 39.44 -24.09 -2.27
N THR A 141 39.19 -24.23 -0.97
CA THR A 141 40.18 -23.84 0.05
C THR A 141 39.95 -24.50 1.40
N THR A 142 41.01 -24.80 2.14
CA THR A 142 40.92 -25.29 3.53
C THR A 142 40.92 -24.16 4.58
N ASN A 143 40.86 -22.90 4.14
CA ASN A 143 40.88 -21.77 5.06
C ASN A 143 39.59 -21.68 5.88
N ALA A 144 39.71 -21.93 7.18
CA ALA A 144 38.61 -21.95 8.14
C ALA A 144 37.85 -20.61 8.24
N ALA A 145 38.46 -19.48 7.85
CA ALA A 145 37.77 -18.19 7.83
C ALA A 145 36.55 -18.19 6.89
N PHE A 146 36.65 -18.86 5.73
CA PHE A 146 35.54 -19.01 4.79
C PHE A 146 34.42 -19.87 5.35
N MET A 147 34.78 -20.94 6.08
CA MET A 147 33.82 -21.80 6.78
C MET A 147 33.05 -21.01 7.85
N TYR A 148 33.74 -20.34 8.78
CA TYR A 148 33.09 -19.61 9.86
C TYR A 148 32.24 -18.43 9.36
N SER A 149 32.74 -17.69 8.37
CA SER A 149 32.00 -16.59 7.76
C SER A 149 30.77 -17.09 7.00
N GLY A 150 30.92 -18.19 6.25
CA GLY A 150 29.84 -18.83 5.51
C GLY A 150 28.70 -19.31 6.42
N ILE A 151 29.03 -20.01 7.52
CA ILE A 151 28.05 -20.45 8.55
C ILE A 151 27.35 -19.24 9.18
N SER A 152 28.11 -18.21 9.56
CA SER A 152 27.55 -17.02 10.22
C SER A 152 26.56 -16.29 9.30
N LEU A 153 26.92 -16.09 8.03
CA LEU A 153 26.09 -15.39 7.04
C LEU A 153 24.84 -16.19 6.66
N THR A 154 24.96 -17.51 6.48
CA THR A 154 23.79 -18.38 6.23
C THR A 154 22.82 -18.36 7.40
N THR A 155 23.33 -18.52 8.63
CA THR A 155 22.49 -18.52 9.85
C THR A 155 21.79 -17.17 10.01
N PHE A 156 22.51 -16.07 9.84
CA PHE A 156 21.96 -14.72 9.94
C PHE A 156 20.91 -14.43 8.85
N GLY A 157 21.18 -14.90 7.62
CA GLY A 157 20.24 -14.81 6.49
C GLY A 157 18.94 -15.57 6.76
N VAL A 158 19.02 -16.78 7.30
CA VAL A 158 17.85 -17.59 7.69
C VAL A 158 17.01 -16.89 8.75
N VAL A 159 17.63 -16.33 9.79
CA VAL A 159 16.91 -15.57 10.85
C VAL A 159 16.15 -14.39 10.25
N HIS A 160 16.76 -13.64 9.33
CA HIS A 160 16.13 -12.51 8.66
C HIS A 160 14.97 -12.93 7.75
N LEU A 161 15.10 -14.07 7.05
CA LEU A 161 14.01 -14.66 6.27
C LEU A 161 12.83 -15.03 7.15
N PHE A 162 13.04 -15.60 8.34
CA PHE A 162 11.98 -15.93 9.29
C PHE A 162 11.28 -14.67 9.82
N ILE A 163 12.03 -13.66 10.26
CA ILE A 163 11.47 -12.39 10.75
C ILE A 163 10.66 -11.71 9.65
N GLY A 164 11.20 -11.67 8.44
CA GLY A 164 10.55 -11.12 7.26
C GLY A 164 9.28 -11.88 6.86
N ALA A 165 9.30 -13.21 6.93
CA ALA A 165 8.14 -14.05 6.66
C ALA A 165 7.03 -13.82 7.69
N ILE A 166 7.35 -13.79 8.99
CA ILE A 166 6.38 -13.54 10.06
C ILE A 166 5.71 -12.17 9.86
N THR A 167 6.50 -11.13 9.62
CA THR A 167 5.98 -9.78 9.39
C THR A 167 5.16 -9.67 8.11
N TYR A 168 5.51 -10.41 7.06
CA TYR A 168 4.77 -10.47 5.81
C TYR A 168 3.42 -11.22 5.96
N PHE A 169 3.40 -12.37 6.63
CA PHE A 169 2.20 -13.21 6.76
C PHE A 169 1.22 -12.72 7.83
N ARG A 170 1.70 -12.11 8.93
CA ARG A 170 0.82 -11.57 10.00
C ARG A 170 -0.16 -10.51 9.46
N ASN A 171 0.18 -9.83 8.38
CA ASN A 171 -0.64 -8.79 7.75
C ASN A 171 -1.56 -9.27 6.61
N ARG A 172 -1.62 -10.58 6.30
CA ARG A 172 -2.52 -11.13 5.27
C ARG A 172 -3.94 -11.47 5.75
N ARG A 173 -4.24 -11.37 7.06
CA ARG A 173 -5.64 -11.50 7.52
C ARG A 173 -6.45 -10.34 6.96
N GLN A 174 -7.27 -10.63 5.95
CA GLN A 174 -8.15 -9.69 5.25
C GLN A 174 -8.99 -8.88 6.26
N PRO A 175 -9.39 -7.64 5.93
CA PRO A 175 -10.60 -7.10 6.54
C PRO A 175 -11.71 -8.11 6.28
N GLN A 176 -12.31 -8.65 7.34
CA GLN A 176 -13.66 -9.20 7.22
C GLN A 176 -14.51 -8.11 6.58
N ASP A 177 -15.32 -8.54 5.61
CA ASP A 177 -16.36 -7.75 4.99
C ASP A 177 -17.02 -6.83 6.01
N ILE A 178 -17.16 -5.55 5.65
CA ILE A 178 -18.04 -4.63 6.38
C ILE A 178 -19.37 -5.39 6.55
N PRO A 179 -19.85 -5.62 7.78
CA PRO A 179 -21.06 -6.40 7.96
C PRO A 179 -22.18 -5.71 7.21
N ASN A 180 -22.85 -6.46 6.32
CA ASN A 180 -24.03 -6.03 5.55
C ASN A 180 -25.17 -5.46 6.43
N ASN A 181 -25.05 -5.50 7.76
CA ASN A 181 -26.00 -4.91 8.71
C ASN A 181 -26.05 -3.37 8.71
N TYR A 182 -25.13 -2.66 8.03
CA TYR A 182 -25.32 -1.21 7.80
C TYR A 182 -26.38 -0.90 6.74
N TYR A 183 -26.76 -1.86 5.90
CA TYR A 183 -27.77 -1.66 4.85
C TYR A 183 -29.22 -1.75 5.34
N SER A 184 -29.46 -2.23 6.58
CA SER A 184 -30.81 -2.45 7.10
C SER A 184 -31.29 -1.42 8.13
N MET A 185 -30.49 -0.40 8.47
CA MET A 185 -30.89 0.64 9.43
C MET A 185 -31.33 1.96 8.77
N GLN A 186 -31.43 2.01 7.44
CA GLN A 186 -31.90 3.19 6.69
C GLN A 186 -33.06 2.89 5.74
N ALA A 187 -33.72 1.73 5.90
CA ALA A 187 -35.00 1.42 5.25
C ALA A 187 -36.17 1.83 6.14
#